data_AF-A0AAE0FUJ1-F1
#
_entry.id   AF-A0AAE0FUJ1-F1
#
_cell.length_a   1.000
_cell.length_b   1.000
_cell.length_c   1.000
_cell.angle_alpha   90.00
_cell.angle_beta   90.00
_cell.angle_gamma   90.00
#
_symmetry.space_group_name_H-M   'P 1'
#
loop_
_entity.id
_entity.type
_entity.pdbx_description
1 polymer ?
#
loop_
_entity_poly.entity_id
_entity_poly.type
_entity_poly.pdbx_seq_one_letter_code
_entity_poly.pdbx_strand_id
1 'polypeptide(L)'
;MSLMTLWPDGLAGISAKGLFAAIPQWVDSSRPAGETSQTQQLGLPKTAYTVATLGHMIWSPNLVWLAIAVMLHVFAPYDMAAARTGFAADWLLRRFALNYFVAFSYYAFFFAGLYLQRRSKRKFRPGSFPTFGNMVHNLWYWSLAIVQWTWWEAVMVRLWATGAVKFVTFEQIQADSSGYLLGLNLLWICAIPLWRDLHFYIAHRFLHIRAIYTYVHKLHHRNADPEPFSGMTMHPIEHLYYFSNAFTPSLYLSGLSPLIFTWNFIHLTIAPGAGHSGWEDHFQSDQYHYVHHAKFECNYGSPTSGCIDQYLGTFREKLGKSKAYTGEWSEADDDNLAAIAALKKKNDDLRASSVVWSPNGYLGLPESWDHAVYTAFWCCLFPLVWAVATKSTTMQVWVEAFPDALEVGGFTISTATAAAATVAYSPVAMALVLSKLSGDRTSWRWPFQKENIVGVFGLFLLLGWAACILPVYHATLWVGQLRA
;
A
#
# COMPACT_ATOMS: atom_id res chain seq x y z
N MET A 1 -37.77 5.70 15.01
CA MET A 1 -36.74 4.64 14.90
C MET A 1 -35.53 5.22 14.22
N SER A 2 -34.37 5.23 14.87
CA SER A 2 -33.11 5.59 14.23
C SER A 2 -32.84 4.59 13.10
N LEU A 3 -32.36 5.03 11.93
CA LEU A 3 -31.93 4.15 10.82
C LEU A 3 -30.99 3.02 11.28
N MET A 4 -30.29 3.19 12.42
CA MET A 4 -29.42 2.18 13.00
C MET A 4 -30.15 0.96 13.61
N THR A 5 -31.45 1.02 13.93
CA THR A 5 -32.17 -0.13 14.51
C THR A 5 -32.52 -1.22 13.48
N LEU A 6 -32.33 -0.95 12.18
CA LEU A 6 -32.58 -1.91 11.08
C LEU A 6 -31.29 -2.54 10.53
N TRP A 7 -30.10 -2.13 11.00
CA TRP A 7 -28.81 -2.64 10.53
C TRP A 7 -28.33 -3.80 11.42
N PRO A 8 -28.13 -5.02 10.88
CA PRO A 8 -27.57 -6.13 11.66
C PRO A 8 -26.21 -5.77 12.25
N ASP A 9 -25.99 -6.05 13.54
CA ASP A 9 -24.71 -5.78 14.21
C ASP A 9 -23.57 -6.53 13.50
N GLY A 10 -22.51 -5.80 13.14
CA GLY A 10 -21.34 -6.34 12.44
C GLY A 10 -21.47 -6.39 10.91
N LEU A 11 -22.63 -6.09 10.31
CA LEU A 11 -22.74 -6.01 8.85
C LEU A 11 -21.83 -4.90 8.32
N ALA A 12 -21.02 -5.23 7.31
CA ALA A 12 -19.99 -4.36 6.78
C ALA A 12 -18.94 -3.91 7.83
N GLY A 13 -18.79 -4.67 8.92
CA GLY A 13 -17.95 -4.35 10.06
C GLY A 13 -18.53 -3.29 11.01
N ILE A 14 -19.68 -2.69 10.70
CA ILE A 14 -20.27 -1.61 11.49
C ILE A 14 -20.97 -2.18 12.73
N SER A 15 -20.60 -1.68 13.90
CA SER A 15 -21.28 -2.06 15.14
C SER A 15 -22.58 -1.28 15.33
N ALA A 16 -23.59 -1.94 15.90
CA ALA A 16 -24.81 -1.33 16.40
C ALA A 16 -24.56 -0.26 17.49
N LYS A 17 -23.38 -0.28 18.13
CA LYS A 17 -22.94 0.73 19.10
C LYS A 17 -22.49 2.05 18.46
N GLY A 18 -22.45 2.12 17.13
CA GLY A 18 -22.09 3.31 16.36
C GLY A 18 -20.73 3.19 15.67
N LEU A 19 -20.43 4.16 14.80
CA LEU A 19 -19.27 4.13 13.91
C LEU A 19 -17.95 4.35 14.65
N PHE A 20 -17.87 5.35 15.53
CA PHE A 20 -16.60 5.82 16.13
C PHE A 20 -16.49 5.64 17.65
N ALA A 21 -17.36 4.82 18.25
CA ALA A 21 -17.33 4.56 19.70
C ALA A 21 -17.44 3.07 20.04
N ALA A 22 -17.38 2.21 19.01
CA ALA A 22 -17.48 0.78 19.17
C ALA A 22 -16.10 0.17 19.46
N ILE A 23 -15.94 -0.38 20.65
CA ILE A 23 -14.77 -1.17 21.02
C ILE A 23 -14.93 -2.58 20.39
N PRO A 24 -13.93 -3.09 19.64
CA PRO A 24 -13.98 -4.45 19.13
C PRO A 24 -14.19 -5.47 20.25
N GLN A 25 -15.03 -6.49 20.02
CA GLN A 25 -15.46 -7.43 21.09
C GLN A 25 -14.30 -8.18 21.77
N TRP A 26 -13.17 -8.34 21.09
CA TRP A 26 -12.01 -9.04 21.61
C TRP A 26 -11.10 -8.17 22.50
N VAL A 27 -11.31 -6.85 22.52
CA VAL A 27 -10.51 -5.90 23.29
C VAL A 27 -10.95 -5.89 24.75
N ASP A 28 -9.98 -6.06 25.65
CA ASP A 28 -10.18 -5.91 27.09
C ASP A 28 -10.04 -4.42 27.46
N SER A 29 -11.17 -3.74 27.62
CA SER A 29 -11.21 -2.30 27.88
C SER A 29 -10.62 -1.89 29.25
N SER A 30 -10.36 -2.85 30.15
CA SER A 30 -9.66 -2.57 31.42
C SER A 30 -8.17 -2.28 31.23
N ARG A 31 -7.61 -2.69 30.09
CA ARG A 31 -6.21 -2.45 29.72
C ARG A 31 -6.04 -1.13 28.97
N PRO A 32 -4.83 -0.56 28.94
CA PRO A 32 -4.49 0.50 27.99
C PRO A 32 -4.75 0.07 26.54
N ALA A 33 -5.01 1.06 25.67
CA ALA A 33 -5.26 0.81 24.26
C ALA A 33 -4.05 0.13 23.61
N GLY A 34 -4.28 -0.94 22.84
CA GLY A 34 -3.23 -1.68 22.16
C GLY A 34 -2.60 -2.80 22.98
N GLU A 35 -2.95 -2.96 24.25
CA GLU A 35 -2.34 -3.95 25.15
C GLU A 35 -3.14 -5.28 25.28
N THR A 36 -4.24 -5.40 24.53
CA THR A 36 -4.97 -6.67 24.43
C THR A 36 -4.30 -7.59 23.42
N SER A 37 -4.05 -8.85 23.77
CA SER A 37 -3.41 -9.81 22.86
C SER A 37 -4.32 -10.19 21.68
N GLN A 38 -3.76 -10.12 20.47
CA GLN A 38 -4.44 -10.53 19.23
C GLN A 38 -4.16 -11.99 18.83
N THR A 39 -3.41 -12.77 19.63
CA THR A 39 -2.94 -14.11 19.24
C THR A 39 -4.09 -15.03 18.80
N GLN A 40 -5.15 -15.13 19.59
CA GLN A 40 -6.31 -15.97 19.26
C GLN A 40 -7.16 -15.39 18.11
N GLN A 41 -7.13 -14.08 17.94
CA GLN A 41 -7.92 -13.39 16.91
C GLN A 41 -7.38 -13.58 15.51
N LEU A 42 -6.06 -13.69 15.39
CA LEU A 42 -5.36 -13.70 14.10
C LEU A 42 -4.73 -15.06 13.76
N GLY A 43 -5.18 -16.11 14.45
CA GLY A 43 -4.72 -17.47 14.22
C GLY A 43 -5.34 -18.10 12.96
N LEU A 44 -4.59 -19.03 12.34
CA LEU A 44 -5.00 -19.72 11.11
C LEU A 44 -6.41 -20.34 11.18
N PRO A 45 -6.84 -21.04 12.26
CA PRO A 45 -8.18 -21.62 12.32
C PRO A 45 -9.29 -20.58 12.18
N LYS A 46 -9.11 -19.41 12.80
CA LYS A 46 -10.08 -18.32 12.72
C LYS A 46 -10.09 -17.67 11.34
N THR A 47 -8.91 -17.40 10.76
CA THR A 47 -8.80 -16.93 9.37
C THR A 47 -9.51 -17.89 8.42
N ALA A 48 -9.21 -19.19 8.49
CA ALA A 48 -9.83 -20.21 7.65
C ALA A 48 -11.36 -20.25 7.81
N TYR A 49 -11.86 -20.16 9.04
CA TYR A 49 -13.30 -20.07 9.32
C TYR A 49 -13.93 -18.84 8.67
N THR A 50 -13.33 -17.65 8.82
CA THR A 50 -13.86 -16.40 8.22
C THR A 50 -13.79 -16.39 6.70
N VAL A 51 -12.83 -17.12 6.11
CA VAL A 51 -12.75 -17.32 4.66
C VAL A 51 -13.85 -18.26 4.19
N ALA A 52 -13.97 -19.44 4.80
CA ALA A 52 -14.95 -20.46 4.43
C ALA A 52 -16.41 -19.99 4.57
N THR A 53 -16.68 -19.11 5.53
CA THR A 53 -18.02 -18.55 5.79
C THR A 53 -18.28 -17.23 5.06
N LEU A 54 -17.35 -16.74 4.24
CA LEU A 54 -17.37 -15.40 3.64
C LEU A 54 -17.52 -14.26 4.66
N GLY A 55 -17.22 -14.52 5.94
CA GLY A 55 -17.27 -13.49 6.99
C GLY A 55 -16.28 -12.36 6.77
N HIS A 56 -15.12 -12.66 6.17
CA HIS A 56 -14.16 -11.64 5.73
C HIS A 56 -14.72 -10.72 4.63
N MET A 57 -15.80 -11.06 3.94
CA MET A 57 -16.46 -10.20 2.95
C MET A 57 -17.67 -9.49 3.56
N ILE A 58 -18.65 -10.27 4.05
CA ILE A 58 -19.99 -9.77 4.40
C ILE A 58 -19.97 -9.01 5.74
N TRP A 59 -19.24 -9.56 6.73
CA TRP A 59 -19.20 -9.07 8.10
C TRP A 59 -17.95 -8.21 8.36
N SER A 60 -17.41 -7.61 7.29
CA SER A 60 -16.22 -6.77 7.34
C SER A 60 -16.38 -5.54 6.43
N PRO A 61 -15.50 -4.54 6.58
CA PRO A 61 -15.53 -3.34 5.71
C PRO A 61 -15.33 -3.61 4.22
N ASN A 62 -14.89 -4.82 3.85
CA ASN A 62 -14.75 -5.22 2.45
C ASN A 62 -16.07 -5.07 1.70
N LEU A 63 -17.22 -5.27 2.34
CA LEU A 63 -18.52 -5.06 1.71
C LEU A 63 -18.75 -3.59 1.32
N VAL A 64 -18.33 -2.62 2.16
CA VAL A 64 -18.44 -1.19 1.85
C VAL A 64 -17.58 -0.84 0.65
N TRP A 65 -16.33 -1.31 0.68
CA TRP A 65 -15.38 -1.01 -0.38
C TRP A 65 -15.79 -1.67 -1.71
N LEU A 66 -16.38 -2.87 -1.66
CA LEU A 66 -16.92 -3.54 -2.85
C LEU A 66 -18.10 -2.76 -3.43
N ALA A 67 -19.00 -2.27 -2.56
CA ALA A 67 -20.10 -1.43 -2.99
C ALA A 67 -19.60 -0.14 -3.67
N ILE A 68 -18.55 0.50 -3.13
CA ILE A 68 -17.91 1.66 -3.77
C ILE A 68 -17.36 1.27 -5.16
N ALA A 69 -16.65 0.15 -5.27
CA ALA A 69 -16.12 -0.30 -6.54
C ALA A 69 -17.21 -0.62 -7.58
N VAL A 70 -18.31 -1.25 -7.18
CA VAL A 70 -19.48 -1.50 -8.04
C VAL A 70 -20.11 -0.19 -8.49
N MET A 71 -20.32 0.76 -7.57
CA MET A 71 -20.87 2.07 -7.93
C MET A 71 -19.98 2.80 -8.93
N LEU A 72 -18.67 2.80 -8.75
CA LEU A 72 -17.74 3.40 -9.70
C LEU A 72 -17.75 2.67 -11.05
N HIS A 73 -17.78 1.35 -11.04
CA HIS A 73 -17.83 0.57 -12.27
C HIS A 73 -19.10 0.81 -13.09
N VAL A 74 -20.25 1.00 -12.43
CA VAL A 74 -21.55 1.21 -13.09
C VAL A 74 -21.76 2.66 -13.51
N PHE A 75 -21.49 3.61 -12.61
CA PHE A 75 -21.84 5.02 -12.83
C PHE A 75 -20.69 5.87 -13.36
N ALA A 76 -19.44 5.40 -13.24
CA ALA A 76 -18.26 6.06 -13.76
C ALA A 76 -17.32 5.05 -14.44
N PRO A 77 -17.81 4.30 -15.46
CA PRO A 77 -17.02 3.29 -16.14
C PRO A 77 -15.79 3.90 -16.80
N TYR A 78 -14.78 3.06 -17.05
CA TYR A 78 -13.59 3.49 -17.77
C TYR A 78 -13.92 3.89 -19.21
N ASP A 79 -13.39 5.03 -19.65
CA ASP A 79 -13.52 5.49 -21.04
C ASP A 79 -12.51 4.77 -21.95
N MET A 80 -12.90 3.58 -22.39
CA MET A 80 -12.10 2.75 -23.29
C MET A 80 -11.84 3.45 -24.64
N ALA A 81 -12.79 4.25 -25.13
CA ALA A 81 -12.65 4.94 -26.41
C ALA A 81 -11.57 6.01 -26.35
N ALA A 82 -11.59 6.86 -25.31
CA ALA A 82 -10.56 7.85 -25.10
C ALA A 82 -9.20 7.21 -24.83
N ALA A 83 -9.12 6.21 -23.94
CA ALA A 83 -7.87 5.54 -23.61
C ALA A 83 -7.19 4.86 -24.82
N ARG A 84 -7.98 4.38 -25.80
CA ARG A 84 -7.45 3.80 -27.05
C ARG A 84 -6.58 4.80 -27.83
N THR A 85 -6.96 6.08 -27.80
CA THR A 85 -6.28 7.15 -28.54
C THR A 85 -5.01 7.65 -27.86
N GLY A 86 -4.80 7.34 -26.58
CA GLY A 86 -3.62 7.75 -25.83
C GLY A 86 -3.96 8.38 -24.48
N PHE A 87 -3.00 9.13 -23.93
CA PHE A 87 -3.03 9.70 -22.58
C PHE A 87 -3.45 11.18 -22.58
N ALA A 88 -4.53 11.52 -23.29
CA ALA A 88 -5.04 12.89 -23.33
C ALA A 88 -5.44 13.40 -21.94
N ALA A 89 -5.09 14.66 -21.64
CA ALA A 89 -5.29 15.23 -20.31
C ALA A 89 -6.77 15.29 -19.87
N ASP A 90 -7.72 15.48 -20.80
CA ASP A 90 -9.14 15.62 -20.46
C ASP A 90 -9.68 14.41 -19.67
N TRP A 91 -9.53 13.19 -20.20
CA TRP A 91 -10.05 12.01 -19.52
C TRP A 91 -9.22 11.63 -18.29
N LEU A 92 -7.91 11.86 -18.32
CA LEU A 92 -7.02 11.64 -17.17
C LEU A 92 -7.37 12.54 -15.99
N LEU A 93 -7.61 13.83 -16.23
CA LEU A 93 -7.96 14.79 -15.19
C LEU A 93 -9.35 14.53 -14.62
N ARG A 94 -10.31 14.12 -15.45
CA ARG A 94 -11.63 13.67 -14.98
C ARG A 94 -11.51 12.44 -14.08
N ARG A 95 -10.70 11.45 -14.49
CA ARG A 95 -10.48 10.24 -13.68
C ARG A 95 -9.74 10.56 -12.39
N PHE A 96 -8.72 11.43 -12.44
CA PHE A 96 -8.01 11.92 -11.27
C PHE A 96 -8.95 12.61 -10.29
N ALA A 97 -9.80 13.53 -10.76
CA ALA A 97 -10.75 14.24 -9.90
C ALA A 97 -11.72 13.27 -9.20
N LEU A 98 -12.21 12.26 -9.92
CA LEU A 98 -13.06 11.21 -9.35
C LEU A 98 -12.33 10.39 -8.27
N ASN A 99 -11.14 9.87 -8.59
CA ASN A 99 -10.33 9.08 -7.67
C ASN A 99 -9.96 9.88 -6.41
N TYR A 100 -9.56 11.14 -6.60
CA TYR A 100 -9.25 12.06 -5.51
C TYR A 100 -10.48 12.30 -4.64
N PHE A 101 -11.64 12.59 -5.22
CA PHE A 101 -12.86 12.81 -4.46
C PHE A 101 -13.27 11.58 -3.64
N VAL A 102 -13.27 10.39 -4.25
CA VAL A 102 -13.64 9.13 -3.59
C VAL A 102 -12.69 8.83 -2.43
N ALA A 103 -11.37 8.85 -2.69
CA ALA A 103 -10.38 8.57 -1.66
C ALA A 103 -10.45 9.64 -0.56
N PHE A 104 -10.39 10.93 -0.92
CA PHE A 104 -10.40 12.01 0.05
C PHE A 104 -11.62 11.94 0.98
N SER A 105 -12.80 11.65 0.42
CA SER A 105 -14.03 11.51 1.21
C SER A 105 -13.93 10.42 2.27
N TYR A 106 -13.36 9.26 1.92
CA TYR A 106 -13.18 8.16 2.86
C TYR A 106 -12.19 8.51 3.98
N TYR A 107 -11.02 9.06 3.63
CA TYR A 107 -10.00 9.45 4.61
C TYR A 107 -10.48 10.60 5.50
N ALA A 108 -11.14 11.60 4.91
CA ALA A 108 -11.72 12.73 5.63
C ALA A 108 -12.84 12.29 6.58
N PHE A 109 -13.63 11.27 6.23
CA PHE A 109 -14.63 10.71 7.14
C PHE A 109 -14.00 10.19 8.44
N PHE A 110 -12.93 9.38 8.34
CA PHE A 110 -12.21 8.90 9.51
C PHE A 110 -11.52 10.04 10.26
N PHE A 111 -10.82 10.92 9.56
CA PHE A 111 -10.10 12.02 10.18
C PHE A 111 -11.05 12.98 10.92
N ALA A 112 -12.16 13.35 10.29
CA ALA A 112 -13.16 14.22 10.90
C ALA A 112 -13.81 13.57 12.13
N GLY A 113 -14.19 12.29 12.06
CA GLY A 113 -14.79 11.58 13.19
C GLY A 113 -13.86 11.44 14.39
N LEU A 114 -12.60 11.06 14.13
CA LEU A 114 -11.62 10.70 15.16
C LEU A 114 -10.87 11.91 15.72
N TYR A 115 -10.42 12.84 14.86
CA TYR A 115 -9.50 13.92 15.25
C TYR A 115 -10.19 15.27 15.43
N LEU A 116 -11.15 15.62 14.56
CA LEU A 116 -11.86 16.89 14.64
C LEU A 116 -13.04 16.83 15.63
N GLN A 117 -13.85 15.79 15.53
CA GLN A 117 -15.06 15.61 16.34
C GLN A 117 -14.81 14.79 17.62
N ARG A 118 -13.61 14.18 17.76
CA ARG A 118 -13.18 13.47 18.98
C ARG A 118 -14.19 12.41 19.44
N ARG A 119 -14.79 11.66 18.49
CA ARG A 119 -15.85 10.68 18.80
C ARG A 119 -15.32 9.42 19.50
N SER A 120 -14.04 9.12 19.33
CA SER A 120 -13.31 8.02 19.98
C SER A 120 -12.56 8.49 21.22
N LYS A 121 -12.28 7.56 22.14
CA LYS A 121 -11.65 7.83 23.45
C LYS A 121 -10.38 7.02 23.69
N ARG A 122 -10.15 5.92 22.97
CA ARG A 122 -9.04 4.98 23.21
C ARG A 122 -7.96 5.12 22.14
N LYS A 123 -7.25 6.25 22.16
CA LYS A 123 -6.08 6.46 21.29
C LYS A 123 -4.93 5.56 21.74
N PHE A 124 -4.27 4.88 20.80
CA PHE A 124 -3.14 4.00 21.13
C PHE A 124 -1.97 4.77 21.76
N ARG A 125 -1.73 6.02 21.35
CA ARG A 125 -0.80 6.94 21.99
C ARG A 125 -1.53 8.17 22.54
N PRO A 126 -1.93 8.17 23.83
CA PRO A 126 -2.60 9.28 24.46
C PRO A 126 -1.79 10.59 24.40
N GLY A 127 -2.47 11.72 24.19
CA GLY A 127 -1.87 13.06 24.18
C GLY A 127 -1.08 13.44 22.92
N SER A 128 -0.82 12.51 22.01
CA SER A 128 -0.13 12.76 20.74
C SER A 128 -1.14 13.08 19.63
N PHE A 129 -0.91 14.14 18.85
CA PHE A 129 -1.78 14.56 17.74
C PHE A 129 -0.93 15.12 16.58
N PRO A 130 -1.37 14.97 15.31
CA PRO A 130 -0.65 15.53 14.19
C PRO A 130 -0.66 17.07 14.24
N THR A 131 0.48 17.69 13.93
CA THR A 131 0.56 19.15 13.74
C THR A 131 0.06 19.56 12.36
N PHE A 132 -0.03 20.86 12.10
CA PHE A 132 -0.37 21.34 10.75
C PHE A 132 0.68 20.94 9.70
N GLY A 133 1.97 21.14 9.97
CA GLY A 133 3.05 20.77 9.05
C GLY A 133 3.09 19.28 8.75
N ASN A 134 2.72 18.48 9.74
CA ASN A 134 2.55 17.04 9.63
C ASN A 134 1.45 16.66 8.63
N MET A 135 0.28 17.29 8.75
CA MET A 135 -0.81 17.06 7.81
C MET A 135 -0.48 17.54 6.41
N VAL A 136 0.23 18.66 6.24
CA VAL A 136 0.68 19.13 4.92
C VAL A 136 1.60 18.10 4.25
N HIS A 137 2.57 17.56 5.00
CA HIS A 137 3.46 16.51 4.49
C HIS A 137 2.68 15.25 4.09
N ASN A 138 1.79 14.75 4.96
CA ASN A 138 1.02 13.56 4.67
C ASN A 138 0.09 13.76 3.47
N LEU A 139 -0.63 14.88 3.41
CA LEU A 139 -1.52 15.18 2.29
C LEU A 139 -0.77 15.31 0.96
N TRP A 140 0.47 15.79 0.97
CA TRP A 140 1.32 15.82 -0.23
C TRP A 140 1.58 14.41 -0.77
N TYR A 141 2.18 13.53 0.03
CA TYR A 141 2.50 12.16 -0.42
C TYR A 141 1.26 11.30 -0.63
N TRP A 142 0.21 11.49 0.18
CA TRP A 142 -1.09 10.88 -0.04
C TRP A 142 -1.67 11.30 -1.40
N SER A 143 -1.56 12.58 -1.78
CA SER A 143 -2.03 13.04 -3.10
C SER A 143 -1.20 12.45 -4.25
N LEU A 144 0.11 12.26 -4.06
CA LEU A 144 0.96 11.55 -5.04
C LEU A 144 0.51 10.09 -5.23
N ALA A 145 0.04 9.44 -4.17
CA ALA A 145 -0.54 8.10 -4.26
C ALA A 145 -1.76 8.08 -5.20
N ILE A 146 -2.64 9.08 -5.10
CA ILE A 146 -3.83 9.19 -5.95
C ILE A 146 -3.46 9.49 -7.41
N VAL A 147 -2.44 10.32 -7.63
CA VAL A 147 -1.87 10.54 -8.98
C VAL A 147 -1.40 9.22 -9.57
N GLN A 148 -0.64 8.42 -8.82
CA GLN A 148 -0.11 7.15 -9.31
C GLN A 148 -1.16 6.03 -9.43
N TRP A 149 -2.19 6.03 -8.59
CA TRP A 149 -3.37 5.17 -8.79
C TRP A 149 -4.03 5.50 -10.13
N THR A 150 -4.37 6.77 -10.37
CA THR A 150 -5.00 7.22 -11.62
C THR A 150 -4.14 6.86 -12.83
N TRP A 151 -2.83 6.96 -12.67
CA TRP A 151 -1.88 6.56 -13.69
C TRP A 151 -1.93 5.08 -14.03
N TRP A 152 -1.90 4.20 -13.03
CA TRP A 152 -1.96 2.76 -13.28
C TRP A 152 -3.31 2.31 -13.86
N GLU A 153 -4.41 2.98 -13.48
CA GLU A 153 -5.69 2.81 -14.18
C GLU A 153 -5.56 3.19 -15.65
N ALA A 154 -4.98 4.35 -15.96
CA ALA A 154 -4.78 4.80 -17.33
C ALA A 154 -3.98 3.80 -18.18
N VAL A 155 -2.91 3.25 -17.61
CA VAL A 155 -2.07 2.23 -18.26
C VAL A 155 -2.88 0.97 -18.57
N MET A 156 -3.58 0.43 -17.58
CA MET A 156 -4.36 -0.79 -17.74
C MET A 156 -5.54 -0.62 -18.71
N VAL A 157 -6.26 0.50 -18.60
CA VAL A 157 -7.37 0.81 -19.51
C VAL A 157 -6.87 0.97 -20.93
N ARG A 158 -5.70 1.58 -21.16
CA ARG A 158 -5.10 1.66 -22.49
C ARG A 158 -4.67 0.29 -23.04
N LEU A 159 -4.09 -0.57 -22.21
CA LEU A 159 -3.76 -1.96 -22.59
C LEU A 159 -5.01 -2.75 -23.00
N TRP A 160 -6.13 -2.58 -22.30
CA TRP A 160 -7.41 -3.17 -22.66
C TRP A 160 -8.03 -2.58 -23.91
N ALA A 161 -8.07 -1.25 -24.01
CA ALA A 161 -8.67 -0.53 -25.14
C ALA A 161 -7.96 -0.82 -26.47
N THR A 162 -6.66 -1.08 -26.42
CA THR A 162 -5.85 -1.47 -27.60
C THR A 162 -5.85 -2.98 -27.86
N GLY A 163 -6.37 -3.79 -26.92
CA GLY A 163 -6.40 -5.25 -27.03
C GLY A 163 -5.07 -5.94 -26.72
N ALA A 164 -4.06 -5.22 -26.21
CA ALA A 164 -2.80 -5.82 -25.78
C ALA A 164 -2.96 -6.70 -24.54
N VAL A 165 -3.89 -6.35 -23.65
CA VAL A 165 -4.37 -7.20 -22.57
C VAL A 165 -5.86 -7.44 -22.80
N LYS A 166 -6.31 -8.68 -22.60
CA LYS A 166 -7.72 -9.04 -22.75
C LYS A 166 -8.46 -8.84 -21.42
N PHE A 167 -9.72 -8.46 -21.50
CA PHE A 167 -10.68 -8.48 -20.41
C PHE A 167 -12.01 -9.03 -20.93
N VAL A 168 -12.95 -9.32 -20.02
CA VAL A 168 -14.30 -9.73 -20.40
C VAL A 168 -15.34 -8.67 -20.03
N THR A 169 -16.26 -8.40 -20.95
CA THR A 169 -17.39 -7.51 -20.70
C THR A 169 -18.51 -8.26 -19.96
N PHE A 170 -19.48 -7.50 -19.43
CA PHE A 170 -20.65 -8.11 -18.80
C PHE A 170 -21.46 -8.96 -19.78
N GLU A 171 -21.61 -8.51 -21.03
CA GLU A 171 -22.31 -9.22 -22.09
C GLU A 171 -21.60 -10.54 -22.42
N GLN A 172 -20.27 -10.57 -22.43
CA GLN A 172 -19.50 -11.79 -22.63
C GLN A 172 -19.65 -12.76 -21.46
N ILE A 173 -19.69 -12.26 -20.23
CA ILE A 173 -19.97 -13.09 -19.04
C ILE A 173 -21.37 -13.71 -19.13
N GLN A 174 -22.37 -12.94 -19.58
CA GLN A 174 -23.75 -13.42 -19.74
C GLN A 174 -23.91 -14.41 -20.90
N ALA A 175 -23.18 -14.20 -21.99
CA ALA A 175 -23.23 -15.04 -23.18
C ALA A 175 -22.50 -16.39 -23.00
N ASP A 176 -21.63 -16.51 -21.99
CA ASP A 176 -20.93 -17.74 -21.68
C ASP A 176 -21.87 -18.81 -21.08
N SER A 177 -22.36 -19.70 -21.94
CA SER A 177 -23.25 -20.80 -21.55
C SER A 177 -22.62 -21.80 -20.60
N SER A 178 -21.29 -21.84 -20.47
CA SER A 178 -20.60 -22.75 -19.54
C SER A 178 -20.67 -22.26 -18.09
N GLY A 179 -20.97 -20.98 -17.87
CA GLY A 179 -20.93 -20.33 -16.56
C GLY A 179 -19.51 -20.12 -16.00
N TYR A 180 -18.46 -20.47 -16.76
CA TYR A 180 -17.06 -20.34 -16.34
C TYR A 180 -16.69 -18.89 -16.04
N LEU A 181 -17.02 -17.94 -16.92
CA LEU A 181 -16.68 -16.53 -16.73
C LEU A 181 -17.39 -15.92 -15.53
N LEU A 182 -18.65 -16.30 -15.30
CA LEU A 182 -19.38 -15.89 -14.11
C LEU A 182 -18.73 -16.45 -12.84
N GLY A 183 -18.46 -17.75 -12.80
CA GLY A 183 -17.80 -18.41 -11.67
C GLY A 183 -16.42 -17.83 -11.37
N LEU A 184 -15.62 -17.55 -12.40
CA LEU A 184 -14.31 -16.93 -12.26
C LEU A 184 -14.40 -15.52 -11.66
N ASN A 185 -15.31 -14.68 -12.15
CA ASN A 185 -15.45 -13.30 -11.63
C ASN A 185 -16.03 -13.30 -10.21
N LEU A 186 -16.98 -14.18 -9.89
CA LEU A 186 -17.48 -14.33 -8.51
C LEU A 186 -16.39 -14.83 -7.56
N LEU A 187 -15.57 -15.80 -7.98
CA LEU A 187 -14.40 -16.25 -7.22
C LEU A 187 -13.46 -15.08 -6.93
N TRP A 188 -13.14 -14.28 -7.95
CA TRP A 188 -12.24 -13.14 -7.78
C TRP A 188 -12.82 -12.02 -6.91
N ILE A 189 -14.13 -11.75 -6.96
CA ILE A 189 -14.78 -10.82 -6.02
C ILE A 189 -14.46 -11.21 -4.56
N CYS A 190 -14.54 -12.50 -4.24
CA CYS A 190 -14.22 -13.03 -2.91
C CYS A 190 -12.71 -13.13 -2.66
N ALA A 191 -11.90 -13.42 -3.68
CA ALA A 191 -10.47 -13.63 -3.53
C ALA A 191 -9.67 -12.32 -3.40
N ILE A 192 -10.19 -11.18 -3.86
CA ILE A 192 -9.44 -9.91 -3.86
C ILE A 192 -8.90 -9.53 -2.48
N PRO A 193 -9.65 -9.56 -1.36
CA PRO A 193 -9.06 -9.22 -0.08
C PRO A 193 -7.92 -10.15 0.34
N LEU A 194 -8.03 -11.45 0.01
CA LEU A 194 -7.02 -12.46 0.29
C LEU A 194 -5.76 -12.26 -0.56
N TRP A 195 -5.95 -12.01 -1.86
CA TRP A 195 -4.87 -11.63 -2.78
C TRP A 195 -4.16 -10.37 -2.28
N ARG A 196 -4.94 -9.35 -1.91
CA ARG A 196 -4.40 -8.08 -1.41
C ARG A 196 -3.54 -8.30 -0.18
N ASP A 197 -4.06 -9.05 0.79
CA ASP A 197 -3.36 -9.32 2.05
C ASP A 197 -2.09 -10.14 1.84
N LEU A 198 -2.12 -11.17 0.99
CA LEU A 198 -0.94 -11.97 0.65
C LEU A 198 0.13 -11.14 -0.06
N HIS A 199 -0.25 -10.39 -1.08
CA HIS A 199 0.68 -9.52 -1.80
C HIS A 199 1.21 -8.41 -0.88
N PHE A 200 0.37 -7.81 -0.04
CA PHE A 200 0.81 -6.83 0.94
C PHE A 200 1.88 -7.42 1.88
N TYR A 201 1.68 -8.62 2.42
CA TYR A 201 2.67 -9.30 3.25
C TYR A 201 4.03 -9.43 2.52
N ILE A 202 4.00 -9.88 1.26
CA ILE A 202 5.19 -10.08 0.43
C ILE A 202 5.88 -8.73 0.15
N ALA A 203 5.13 -7.75 -0.34
CA ALA A 203 5.63 -6.43 -0.68
C ALA A 203 6.21 -5.71 0.54
N HIS A 204 5.53 -5.83 1.68
CA HIS A 204 5.93 -5.16 2.91
C HIS A 204 7.23 -5.75 3.47
N ARG A 205 7.35 -7.09 3.57
CA ARG A 205 8.64 -7.71 3.91
C ARG A 205 9.76 -7.32 2.96
N PHE A 206 9.46 -7.28 1.66
CA PHE A 206 10.42 -6.86 0.63
C PHE A 206 10.88 -5.41 0.84
N LEU A 207 9.95 -4.49 1.14
CA LEU A 207 10.23 -3.08 1.40
C LEU A 207 10.98 -2.85 2.73
N HIS A 208 10.84 -3.74 3.72
CA HIS A 208 11.55 -3.70 5.00
C HIS A 208 12.99 -4.16 4.95
N ILE A 209 13.46 -4.68 3.81
CA ILE A 209 14.89 -4.95 3.61
C ILE A 209 15.63 -3.62 3.72
N ARG A 210 16.55 -3.51 4.69
CA ARG A 210 17.24 -2.26 5.08
C ARG A 210 17.64 -1.36 3.93
N ALA A 211 18.21 -1.91 2.87
CA ALA A 211 18.61 -1.14 1.70
C ALA A 211 17.41 -0.41 1.05
N ILE A 212 16.28 -1.09 0.88
CA ILE A 212 15.05 -0.53 0.32
C ILE A 212 14.34 0.35 1.36
N TYR A 213 14.23 -0.14 2.59
CA TYR A 213 13.58 0.56 3.70
C TYR A 213 14.12 1.98 3.85
N THR A 214 15.45 2.12 3.86
CA THR A 214 16.12 3.40 4.13
C THR A 214 15.68 4.53 3.20
N TYR A 215 15.47 4.23 1.91
CA TYR A 215 15.16 5.24 0.89
C TYR A 215 13.69 5.27 0.48
N VAL A 216 12.95 4.17 0.67
CA VAL A 216 11.59 4.01 0.15
C VAL A 216 10.59 3.96 1.30
N HIS A 217 10.71 2.98 2.19
CA HIS A 217 9.67 2.67 3.16
C HIS A 217 9.76 3.46 4.48
N LYS A 218 10.95 4.00 4.80
CA LYS A 218 11.17 4.82 6.00
C LYS A 218 10.26 6.05 6.04
N LEU A 219 9.90 6.61 4.88
CA LEU A 219 8.97 7.73 4.77
C LEU A 219 7.60 7.38 5.36
N HIS A 220 7.09 6.18 5.08
CA HIS A 220 5.84 5.70 5.63
C HIS A 220 5.91 5.55 7.16
N HIS A 221 6.99 4.92 7.63
CA HIS A 221 7.30 4.70 9.06
C HIS A 221 7.65 5.96 9.85
N ARG A 222 7.79 7.11 9.18
CA ARG A 222 7.87 8.43 9.83
C ARG A 222 6.68 8.66 10.76
N ASN A 223 5.52 8.08 10.43
CA ASN A 223 4.27 8.19 11.16
C ASN A 223 4.12 7.10 12.24
N ALA A 224 5.04 7.03 13.21
CA ALA A 224 5.02 6.03 14.29
C ALA A 224 3.75 6.06 15.20
N ASP A 225 2.96 7.13 15.10
CA ASP A 225 1.60 7.25 15.66
C ASP A 225 0.69 7.70 14.51
N PRO A 226 0.22 6.76 13.67
CA PRO A 226 -0.44 7.08 12.41
C PRO A 226 -1.79 7.78 12.61
N GLU A 227 -2.17 8.56 11.61
CA GLU A 227 -3.52 9.13 11.42
C GLU A 227 -4.05 8.74 10.04
N PRO A 228 -5.36 8.86 9.76
CA PRO A 228 -5.95 8.35 8.52
C PRO A 228 -5.16 8.62 7.23
N PHE A 229 -4.75 9.87 6.95
CA PHE A 229 -4.03 10.22 5.71
C PHE A 229 -2.61 9.63 5.64
N SER A 230 -2.01 9.27 6.77
CA SER A 230 -0.72 8.57 6.82
C SER A 230 -0.75 7.22 6.11
N GLY A 231 -1.93 6.61 5.95
CA GLY A 231 -2.07 5.29 5.35
C GLY A 231 -1.65 5.17 3.89
N MET A 232 -1.58 6.28 3.14
CA MET A 232 -0.99 6.33 1.79
C MET A 232 0.16 7.33 1.70
N THR A 233 0.63 7.84 2.84
CA THR A 233 1.83 8.67 2.89
C THR A 233 3.03 7.76 2.74
N MET A 234 3.46 7.56 1.49
CA MET A 234 4.57 6.67 1.13
C MET A 234 5.38 7.31 0.01
N HIS A 235 6.60 6.82 -0.19
CA HIS A 235 7.43 7.27 -1.31
C HIS A 235 6.81 6.83 -2.65
N PRO A 236 6.89 7.59 -3.76
CA PRO A 236 6.30 7.17 -5.05
C PRO A 236 6.82 5.82 -5.59
N ILE A 237 8.03 5.42 -5.21
CA ILE A 237 8.56 4.06 -5.50
C ILE A 237 7.89 2.99 -4.63
N GLU A 238 7.50 3.33 -3.40
CA GLU A 238 6.71 2.41 -2.58
C GLU A 238 5.34 2.20 -3.21
N HIS A 239 4.65 3.28 -3.58
CA HIS A 239 3.39 3.24 -4.31
C HIS A 239 3.50 2.42 -5.61
N LEU A 240 4.62 2.53 -6.34
CA LEU A 240 4.88 1.73 -7.55
C LEU A 240 4.77 0.23 -7.28
N TYR A 241 5.44 -0.26 -6.24
CA TYR A 241 5.43 -1.67 -5.85
C TYR A 241 4.16 -2.07 -5.11
N TYR A 242 3.58 -1.16 -4.32
CA TYR A 242 2.31 -1.36 -3.63
C TYR A 242 1.17 -1.56 -4.63
N PHE A 243 1.03 -0.69 -5.62
CA PHE A 243 -0.05 -0.75 -6.62
C PHE A 243 0.09 -1.89 -7.63
N SER A 244 1.25 -2.55 -7.72
CA SER A 244 1.39 -3.80 -8.48
C SER A 244 0.37 -4.86 -8.06
N ASN A 245 -0.03 -4.85 -6.79
CA ASN A 245 -1.11 -5.64 -6.24
C ASN A 245 -2.41 -5.52 -7.05
N ALA A 246 -2.81 -4.27 -7.32
CA ALA A 246 -4.11 -3.95 -7.88
C ALA A 246 -4.24 -4.42 -9.33
N PHE A 247 -3.19 -4.18 -10.13
CA PHE A 247 -3.22 -4.49 -11.56
C PHE A 247 -2.77 -5.91 -11.90
N THR A 248 -2.02 -6.61 -11.04
CA THR A 248 -1.46 -7.94 -11.36
C THR A 248 -2.50 -8.98 -11.82
N PRO A 249 -3.62 -9.21 -11.10
CA PRO A 249 -4.63 -10.17 -11.56
C PRO A 249 -5.16 -9.83 -12.96
N SER A 250 -5.52 -8.56 -13.16
CA SER A 250 -6.07 -8.05 -14.41
C SER A 250 -5.07 -7.94 -15.56
N LEU A 251 -3.78 -7.86 -15.25
CA LEU A 251 -2.68 -7.85 -16.21
C LEU A 251 -2.45 -9.24 -16.81
N TYR A 252 -2.56 -10.29 -16.00
CA TYR A 252 -2.23 -11.66 -16.42
C TYR A 252 -3.44 -12.56 -16.69
N LEU A 253 -4.63 -12.23 -16.18
CA LEU A 253 -5.83 -13.05 -16.31
C LEU A 253 -6.84 -12.39 -17.24
N SER A 254 -6.94 -12.93 -18.46
CA SER A 254 -7.80 -12.41 -19.53
C SER A 254 -9.31 -12.54 -19.27
N GLY A 255 -9.71 -13.43 -18.36
CA GLY A 255 -11.11 -13.72 -18.03
C GLY A 255 -11.74 -12.80 -16.98
N LEU A 256 -11.04 -11.75 -16.55
CA LEU A 256 -11.53 -10.85 -15.51
C LEU A 256 -12.22 -9.61 -16.08
N SER A 257 -13.33 -9.23 -15.46
CA SER A 257 -14.01 -7.97 -15.71
C SER A 257 -13.20 -6.78 -15.16
N PRO A 258 -13.30 -5.58 -15.78
CA PRO A 258 -12.76 -4.34 -15.22
C PRO A 258 -13.33 -3.99 -13.83
N LEU A 259 -14.43 -4.62 -13.42
CA LEU A 259 -14.91 -4.55 -12.03
C LEU A 259 -13.88 -5.11 -11.04
N ILE A 260 -13.24 -6.24 -11.34
CA ILE A 260 -12.25 -6.86 -10.43
C ILE A 260 -11.05 -5.94 -10.21
N PHE A 261 -10.61 -5.29 -11.28
CA PHE A 261 -9.56 -4.28 -11.23
C PHE A 261 -9.94 -3.08 -10.37
N THR A 262 -11.13 -2.53 -10.60
CA THR A 262 -11.68 -1.40 -9.81
C THR A 262 -11.83 -1.79 -8.35
N TRP A 263 -12.31 -3.01 -8.09
CA TRP A 263 -12.46 -3.57 -6.75
C TRP A 263 -11.12 -3.63 -6.03
N ASN A 264 -10.09 -4.19 -6.69
CA ASN A 264 -8.77 -4.29 -6.12
C ASN A 264 -8.15 -2.92 -5.82
N PHE A 265 -8.25 -1.96 -6.76
CA PHE A 265 -7.71 -0.60 -6.57
C PHE A 265 -8.42 0.17 -5.46
N ILE A 266 -9.74 0.09 -5.40
CA ILE A 266 -10.52 0.73 -4.33
C ILE A 266 -10.11 0.15 -3.00
N HIS A 267 -10.15 -1.18 -2.86
CA HIS A 267 -9.77 -1.87 -1.64
C HIS A 267 -8.35 -1.49 -1.18
N LEU A 268 -7.38 -1.54 -2.09
CA LEU A 268 -5.98 -1.22 -1.79
C LEU A 268 -5.76 0.25 -1.42
N THR A 269 -6.47 1.19 -2.06
CA THR A 269 -6.22 2.63 -1.87
C THR A 269 -6.98 3.22 -0.68
N ILE A 270 -8.19 2.74 -0.37
CA ILE A 270 -9.01 3.34 0.69
C ILE A 270 -8.88 2.62 2.04
N ALA A 271 -8.64 1.30 2.05
CA ALA A 271 -8.53 0.54 3.28
C ALA A 271 -7.51 1.09 4.30
N PRO A 272 -6.32 1.56 3.87
CA PRO A 272 -5.32 2.10 4.81
C PRO A 272 -5.83 3.27 5.65
N GLY A 273 -6.78 4.07 5.15
CA GLY A 273 -7.29 5.24 5.88
C GLY A 273 -7.91 4.92 7.23
N ALA A 274 -8.57 3.77 7.36
CA ALA A 274 -9.11 3.33 8.64
C ALA A 274 -8.07 2.58 9.49
N GLY A 275 -7.25 1.73 8.86
CA GLY A 275 -6.19 0.97 9.55
C GLY A 275 -5.11 1.86 10.17
N HIS A 276 -4.89 3.06 9.61
CA HIS A 276 -3.95 4.07 10.13
C HIS A 276 -4.61 5.09 11.05
N SER A 277 -5.81 4.81 11.55
CA SER A 277 -6.57 5.73 12.39
C SER A 277 -5.84 6.22 13.64
N GLY A 278 -5.04 5.37 14.30
CA GLY A 278 -4.39 5.67 15.59
C GLY A 278 -5.30 5.47 16.81
N TRP A 279 -6.50 4.90 16.63
CA TRP A 279 -7.51 4.70 17.68
C TRP A 279 -7.98 3.25 17.74
N GLU A 280 -8.20 2.75 18.96
CA GLU A 280 -8.62 1.36 19.22
C GLU A 280 -10.16 1.18 19.10
N ASP A 281 -10.94 2.21 19.41
CA ASP A 281 -12.38 2.15 19.65
C ASP A 281 -13.25 2.68 18.51
N HIS A 282 -13.02 2.14 17.31
CA HIS A 282 -13.92 2.30 16.17
C HIS A 282 -14.01 1.01 15.35
N PHE A 283 -15.01 0.95 14.48
CA PHE A 283 -15.42 -0.25 13.74
C PHE A 283 -14.39 -0.81 12.74
N GLN A 284 -13.31 -0.08 12.47
CA GLN A 284 -12.23 -0.49 11.54
C GLN A 284 -10.84 -0.32 12.15
N SER A 285 -10.74 -0.36 13.48
CA SER A 285 -9.48 -0.25 14.20
C SER A 285 -8.53 -1.39 13.85
N ASP A 286 -7.25 -1.06 13.68
CA ASP A 286 -6.19 -2.01 13.34
C ASP A 286 -5.02 -1.90 14.33
N GLN A 287 -5.13 -2.62 15.44
CA GLN A 287 -4.05 -2.72 16.41
C GLN A 287 -2.82 -3.45 15.82
N TYR A 288 -3.03 -4.44 14.95
CA TYR A 288 -1.96 -5.20 14.32
C TYR A 288 -0.98 -4.31 13.58
N HIS A 289 -1.51 -3.47 12.70
CA HIS A 289 -0.73 -2.54 11.91
C HIS A 289 -0.24 -1.34 12.74
N TYR A 290 -0.97 -0.92 13.77
CA TYR A 290 -0.45 0.09 14.69
C TYR A 290 0.80 -0.41 15.45
N VAL A 291 0.79 -1.66 15.93
CA VAL A 291 1.98 -2.28 16.56
C VAL A 291 3.15 -2.33 15.57
N HIS A 292 2.86 -2.59 14.29
CA HIS A 292 3.86 -2.52 13.23
C HIS A 292 4.49 -1.12 13.11
N HIS A 293 3.71 -0.03 13.04
CA HIS A 293 4.28 1.33 13.02
C HIS A 293 5.07 1.69 14.28
N ALA A 294 4.66 1.17 15.44
CA ALA A 294 5.34 1.43 16.70
C ALA A 294 6.68 0.68 16.84
N LYS A 295 6.89 -0.41 16.08
CA LYS A 295 8.02 -1.33 16.25
C LYS A 295 8.79 -1.65 14.97
N PHE A 296 8.27 -1.39 13.77
CA PHE A 296 8.82 -1.67 12.43
C PHE A 296 9.25 -3.13 12.10
N GLU A 297 9.78 -3.94 13.02
CA GLU A 297 10.40 -5.25 12.70
C GLU A 297 9.47 -6.47 12.75
N CYS A 298 8.16 -6.26 12.88
CA CYS A 298 7.17 -7.29 13.15
C CYS A 298 5.90 -7.06 12.32
N ASN A 299 4.94 -7.98 12.32
CA ASN A 299 3.59 -7.75 11.80
C ASN A 299 3.57 -7.21 10.34
N TYR A 300 4.25 -7.88 9.42
CA TYR A 300 4.37 -7.43 8.02
C TYR A 300 3.08 -7.61 7.20
N GLY A 301 2.14 -8.41 7.68
CA GLY A 301 0.84 -8.61 7.04
C GLY A 301 -0.24 -7.59 7.40
N SER A 302 -1.48 -7.99 7.14
CA SER A 302 -2.69 -7.43 7.75
C SER A 302 -3.30 -8.45 8.72
N PRO A 303 -4.38 -8.11 9.46
CA PRO A 303 -5.06 -9.06 10.34
C PRO A 303 -5.40 -10.42 9.68
N THR A 304 -5.85 -10.44 8.42
CA THR A 304 -6.20 -11.69 7.73
C THR A 304 -4.98 -12.60 7.53
N SER A 305 -3.82 -12.02 7.19
CA SER A 305 -2.56 -12.73 6.99
C SER A 305 -1.72 -12.83 8.26
N GLY A 306 -2.24 -12.42 9.43
CA GLY A 306 -1.49 -12.40 10.69
C GLY A 306 -0.99 -13.79 11.11
N CYS A 307 -1.64 -14.84 10.64
CA CYS A 307 -1.20 -16.22 10.83
C CYS A 307 0.16 -16.53 10.16
N ILE A 308 0.51 -15.81 9.08
CA ILE A 308 1.82 -15.96 8.41
C ILE A 308 2.93 -15.38 9.31
N ASP A 309 2.71 -14.21 9.90
CA ASP A 309 3.65 -13.65 10.89
C ASP A 309 3.74 -14.52 12.15
N GLN A 310 2.64 -15.14 12.59
CA GLN A 310 2.68 -16.11 13.70
C GLN A 310 3.55 -17.32 13.36
N TYR A 311 3.42 -17.84 12.14
CA TYR A 311 4.18 -19.00 11.69
C TYR A 311 5.67 -18.69 11.49
N LEU A 312 5.99 -17.51 10.97
CA LEU A 312 7.36 -17.08 10.68
C LEU A 312 8.05 -16.39 11.87
N GLY A 313 7.39 -16.32 13.03
CA GLY A 313 7.96 -15.76 14.25
C GLY A 313 8.07 -14.23 14.29
N THR A 314 7.51 -13.54 13.30
CA THR A 314 7.53 -12.07 13.18
C THR A 314 6.28 -11.41 13.77
N PHE A 315 5.44 -12.15 14.48
CA PHE A 315 4.22 -11.64 15.10
C PHE A 315 4.45 -11.01 16.48
N ARG A 316 3.98 -9.79 16.70
CA ARG A 316 3.81 -9.17 18.01
C ARG A 316 2.33 -9.01 18.31
N GLU A 317 1.87 -9.61 19.40
CA GLU A 317 0.44 -9.73 19.68
C GLU A 317 -0.22 -8.44 20.19
N LYS A 318 0.58 -7.48 20.67
CA LYS A 318 0.14 -6.24 21.34
C LYS A 318 1.28 -5.21 21.43
N LEU A 319 0.94 -3.99 21.87
CA LEU A 319 1.91 -2.98 22.27
C LEU A 319 2.65 -3.39 23.55
N GLY A 320 3.91 -2.93 23.66
CA GLY A 320 4.80 -3.25 24.75
C GLY A 320 5.55 -4.57 24.54
N LYS A 321 5.77 -5.30 25.63
CA LYS A 321 6.51 -6.56 25.64
C LYS A 321 5.71 -7.69 24.98
N SER A 322 6.36 -8.41 24.07
CA SER A 322 5.75 -9.46 23.25
C SER A 322 6.24 -10.82 23.71
N LYS A 323 5.31 -11.76 23.90
CA LYS A 323 5.68 -13.16 24.14
C LYS A 323 5.61 -14.01 22.88
N ALA A 324 4.91 -13.55 21.84
CA ALA A 324 4.73 -14.31 20.61
C ALA A 324 5.85 -14.07 19.58
N TYR A 325 6.58 -12.96 19.70
CA TYR A 325 7.64 -12.61 18.76
C TYR A 325 8.88 -13.45 19.03
N THR A 326 9.36 -14.13 17.99
CA THR A 326 10.57 -14.94 17.99
C THR A 326 11.52 -14.55 16.87
N GLY A 327 11.32 -13.37 16.29
CA GLY A 327 12.17 -12.81 15.26
C GLY A 327 13.52 -12.36 15.81
N GLU A 328 14.28 -11.68 14.97
CA GLU A 328 15.70 -11.49 15.22
C GLU A 328 16.05 -10.33 16.16
N TRP A 329 15.13 -9.38 16.31
CA TRP A 329 15.21 -8.22 17.17
C TRP A 329 14.83 -8.56 18.60
N SER A 330 15.51 -7.98 19.58
CA SER A 330 15.22 -8.25 21.00
C SER A 330 14.57 -7.06 21.69
N GLU A 331 13.89 -7.33 22.81
CA GLU A 331 13.42 -6.25 23.69
C GLU A 331 14.58 -5.39 24.23
N ALA A 332 15.79 -5.94 24.35
CA ALA A 332 16.96 -5.16 24.73
C ALA A 332 17.34 -4.13 23.65
N ASP A 333 17.11 -4.46 22.38
CA ASP A 333 17.32 -3.51 21.28
C ASP A 333 16.29 -2.37 21.32
N ASP A 334 15.02 -2.67 21.67
CA ASP A 334 13.99 -1.67 21.94
C ASP A 334 14.40 -0.72 23.08
N ASP A 335 14.86 -1.28 24.20
CA ASP A 335 15.27 -0.51 25.39
C ASP A 335 16.50 0.36 25.07
N ASN A 336 17.46 -0.17 24.31
CA ASN A 336 18.64 0.58 23.86
C ASN A 336 18.24 1.75 22.94
N LEU A 337 17.34 1.53 21.98
CA LEU A 337 16.82 2.61 21.13
C LEU A 337 16.08 3.66 21.94
N ALA A 338 15.26 3.24 22.91
CA ALA A 338 14.53 4.16 23.79
C ALA A 338 15.49 4.99 24.66
N ALA A 339 16.55 4.39 25.19
CA ALA A 339 17.60 5.08 25.94
C ALA A 339 18.36 6.09 25.06
N ILE A 340 18.74 5.70 23.85
CA ILE A 340 19.38 6.61 22.87
C ILE A 340 18.44 7.77 22.52
N ALA A 341 17.16 7.48 22.28
CA ALA A 341 16.15 8.50 21.98
C ALA A 341 15.92 9.44 23.17
N ALA A 342 15.91 8.94 24.40
CA ALA A 342 15.81 9.75 25.61
C ALA A 342 17.05 10.64 25.81
N LEU A 343 18.26 10.14 25.50
CA LEU A 343 19.50 10.93 25.52
C LEU A 343 19.49 12.03 24.45
N LYS A 344 19.06 11.72 23.22
CA LYS A 344 18.87 12.72 22.16
C LYS A 344 17.84 13.75 22.56
N LYS A 345 16.68 13.32 23.06
CA LYS A 345 15.63 14.20 23.57
C LYS A 345 16.14 15.09 24.70
N LYS A 346 16.95 14.59 25.63
CA LYS A 346 17.55 15.42 26.68
C LYS A 346 18.50 16.49 26.12
N ASN A 347 19.20 16.21 25.03
CA ASN A 347 20.01 17.20 24.31
C ASN A 347 19.17 18.17 23.49
N ASP A 348 18.05 17.71 22.92
CA ASP A 348 17.13 18.53 22.11
C ASP A 348 16.16 19.36 22.98
N ASP A 349 15.85 18.93 24.21
CA ASP A 349 15.01 19.67 25.18
C ASP A 349 15.74 20.95 25.69
N LEU A 350 17.05 21.09 25.43
CA LEU A 350 17.77 22.37 25.53
C LEU A 350 17.45 23.33 24.36
N ARG A 351 16.68 22.88 23.37
CA ARG A 351 16.20 23.59 22.18
C ARG A 351 14.75 23.20 21.86
N ALA A 352 13.84 23.82 22.61
CA ALA A 352 12.39 23.92 22.35
C ALA A 352 11.49 22.70 22.65
N SER A 353 10.45 23.00 23.43
CA SER A 353 9.40 22.10 23.91
C SER A 353 8.27 21.91 22.88
N SER A 354 8.18 20.73 22.29
CA SER A 354 6.95 19.98 22.01
C SER A 354 7.36 18.72 21.24
N VAL A 355 7.14 17.53 21.78
CA VAL A 355 7.56 16.29 21.11
C VAL A 355 6.59 16.03 19.95
N VAL A 356 7.06 16.36 18.75
CA VAL A 356 6.34 16.30 17.48
C VAL A 356 6.30 14.88 16.94
N TRP A 357 5.17 14.50 16.35
CA TRP A 357 5.03 13.43 15.36
C TRP A 357 5.99 13.70 14.21
N SER A 358 7.09 12.94 14.11
CA SER A 358 8.29 13.27 13.34
C SER A 358 8.78 14.72 13.49
N PRO A 359 9.93 14.97 14.13
CA PRO A 359 10.45 16.34 14.34
C PRO A 359 10.74 17.10 13.03
N ASN A 360 10.71 16.43 11.89
CA ASN A 360 11.02 16.98 10.57
C ASN A 360 9.75 17.05 9.71
N GLY A 361 9.22 18.27 9.56
CA GLY A 361 8.10 18.63 8.68
C GLY A 361 8.52 19.00 7.26
N TYR A 362 9.70 18.55 6.81
CA TYR A 362 10.14 18.85 5.45
C TYR A 362 9.32 18.05 4.45
N LEU A 363 8.99 18.65 3.30
CA LEU A 363 8.37 18.01 2.12
C LEU A 363 9.30 16.95 1.48
N GLY A 364 10.03 16.17 2.28
CA GLY A 364 11.02 15.20 1.81
C GLY A 364 12.38 15.80 1.47
N LEU A 365 12.82 16.89 2.12
CA LEU A 365 14.22 17.31 1.97
C LEU A 365 15.12 16.13 2.41
N PRO A 366 16.12 15.77 1.59
CA PRO A 366 16.93 14.59 1.88
C PRO A 366 17.65 14.70 3.22
N GLU A 367 17.52 13.66 4.05
CA GLU A 367 18.19 13.59 5.35
C GLU A 367 19.71 13.38 5.23
N SER A 368 20.18 12.96 4.05
CA SER A 368 21.56 12.63 3.75
C SER A 368 21.85 12.77 2.25
N TRP A 369 23.13 12.78 1.86
CA TRP A 369 23.55 12.95 0.46
C TRP A 369 23.07 11.80 -0.43
N ASP A 370 23.11 10.56 0.08
CA ASP A 370 22.68 9.34 -0.60
C ASP A 370 21.17 9.33 -0.80
N HIS A 371 20.41 9.79 0.20
CA HIS A 371 18.97 9.99 0.05
C HIS A 371 18.66 11.10 -0.98
N ALA A 372 19.50 12.13 -1.07
CA ALA A 372 19.35 13.20 -2.06
C ALA A 372 19.56 12.68 -3.47
N VAL A 373 20.61 11.89 -3.67
CA VAL A 373 20.92 11.23 -4.94
C VAL A 373 19.80 10.28 -5.33
N TYR A 374 19.31 9.45 -4.39
CA TYR A 374 18.19 8.54 -4.66
C TYR A 374 16.94 9.31 -5.09
N THR A 375 16.54 10.33 -4.34
CA THR A 375 15.34 11.12 -4.63
C THR A 375 15.47 11.85 -5.97
N ALA A 376 16.61 12.50 -6.23
CA ALA A 376 16.86 13.23 -7.48
C ALA A 376 16.86 12.28 -8.68
N PHE A 377 17.45 11.09 -8.55
CA PHE A 377 17.41 10.06 -9.57
C PHE A 377 15.96 9.75 -9.96
N TRP A 378 15.04 9.57 -9.02
CA TRP A 378 13.64 9.25 -9.33
C TRP A 378 12.82 10.43 -9.86
N CYS A 379 12.99 11.62 -9.28
CA CYS A 379 12.31 12.82 -9.75
C CYS A 379 12.65 13.14 -11.21
N CYS A 380 13.87 12.85 -11.65
CA CYS A 380 14.32 13.10 -13.02
C CYS A 380 14.07 11.92 -13.97
N LEU A 381 14.33 10.69 -13.53
CA LEU A 381 14.34 9.52 -14.39
C LEU A 381 12.94 9.04 -14.77
N PHE A 382 12.02 8.98 -13.81
CA PHE A 382 10.71 8.38 -14.07
C PHE A 382 9.90 9.14 -15.12
N PRO A 383 9.77 10.49 -15.09
CA PRO A 383 9.07 11.22 -16.14
C PRO A 383 9.73 11.09 -17.50
N LEU A 384 11.07 11.11 -17.55
CA LEU A 384 11.85 11.00 -18.80
C LEU A 384 11.68 9.61 -19.42
N VAL A 385 11.94 8.56 -18.64
CA VAL A 385 11.85 7.17 -19.09
C VAL A 385 10.43 6.82 -19.48
N TRP A 386 9.45 7.33 -18.75
CA TRP A 386 8.06 7.14 -19.10
C TRP A 386 7.66 7.86 -20.40
N ALA A 387 8.06 9.12 -20.54
CA ALA A 387 7.77 9.89 -21.74
C ALA A 387 8.32 9.19 -23.00
N VAL A 388 9.54 8.66 -22.89
CA VAL A 388 10.17 7.85 -23.92
C VAL A 388 9.40 6.54 -24.16
N ALA A 389 9.04 5.81 -23.09
CA ALA A 389 8.28 4.56 -23.21
C ALA A 389 6.92 4.76 -23.90
N THR A 390 6.23 5.86 -23.62
CA THR A 390 4.88 6.11 -24.14
C THR A 390 4.83 6.95 -25.40
N LYS A 391 5.98 7.32 -25.96
CA LYS A 391 6.11 8.26 -27.08
C LYS A 391 5.27 9.53 -26.83
N SER A 392 5.39 10.10 -25.63
CA SER A 392 4.58 11.23 -25.19
C SER A 392 4.69 12.42 -26.13
N THR A 393 3.54 12.90 -26.64
CA THR A 393 3.47 14.08 -27.52
C THR A 393 3.86 15.36 -26.79
N THR A 394 3.67 15.42 -25.46
CA THR A 394 4.01 16.59 -24.64
C THR A 394 5.52 16.72 -24.40
N MET A 395 6.29 15.64 -24.54
CA MET A 395 7.75 15.61 -24.39
C MET A 395 8.44 15.18 -25.69
N GLN A 396 7.86 15.51 -26.85
CA GLN A 396 8.33 15.09 -28.18
C GLN A 396 9.82 15.29 -28.40
N VAL A 397 10.36 16.46 -28.02
CA VAL A 397 11.80 16.79 -28.17
C VAL A 397 12.71 15.77 -27.47
N TRP A 398 12.29 15.28 -26.30
CA TRP A 398 13.05 14.26 -25.56
C TRP A 398 12.84 12.88 -26.17
N VAL A 399 11.61 12.55 -26.59
CA VAL A 399 11.28 11.26 -27.20
C VAL A 399 12.04 11.04 -28.51
N GLU A 400 12.13 12.05 -29.37
CA GLU A 400 12.81 11.98 -30.67
C GLU A 400 14.33 11.83 -30.55
N ALA A 401 14.90 12.23 -29.41
CA ALA A 401 16.33 12.09 -29.14
C ALA A 401 16.75 10.65 -28.77
N PHE A 402 15.80 9.76 -28.46
CA PHE A 402 16.11 8.36 -28.14
C PHE A 402 15.90 7.45 -29.35
N PRO A 403 16.86 6.57 -29.67
CA PRO A 403 16.68 5.60 -30.75
C PRO A 403 15.56 4.61 -30.39
N ASP A 404 14.96 3.94 -31.37
CA ASP A 404 13.95 2.90 -31.11
C ASP A 404 14.56 1.64 -30.46
N ALA A 405 15.87 1.46 -30.57
CA ALA A 405 16.63 0.39 -29.93
C ALA A 405 18.04 0.85 -29.51
N LEU A 406 18.57 0.21 -28.48
CA LEU A 406 19.91 0.42 -27.93
C LEU A 406 20.78 -0.81 -28.21
N GLU A 407 22.02 -0.59 -28.62
CA GLU A 407 23.01 -1.65 -28.80
C GLU A 407 23.88 -1.77 -27.53
N VAL A 408 23.77 -2.89 -26.81
CA VAL A 408 24.52 -3.12 -25.57
C VAL A 408 25.22 -4.47 -25.66
N GLY A 409 26.56 -4.45 -25.75
CA GLY A 409 27.37 -5.67 -25.75
C GLY A 409 27.06 -6.64 -26.90
N GLY A 410 26.61 -6.14 -28.05
CA GLY A 410 26.22 -6.94 -29.21
C GLY A 410 24.76 -7.43 -29.20
N PHE A 411 23.95 -6.96 -28.26
CA PHE A 411 22.50 -7.22 -28.22
C PHE A 411 21.71 -5.95 -28.51
N THR A 412 20.73 -6.06 -29.41
CA THR A 412 19.73 -5.03 -29.67
C THR A 412 18.61 -5.10 -28.63
N ILE A 413 18.46 -4.05 -27.83
CA ILE A 413 17.41 -3.94 -26.81
C ILE A 413 16.43 -2.84 -27.22
N SER A 414 15.14 -3.15 -27.32
CA SER A 414 14.14 -2.12 -27.65
C SER A 414 14.09 -1.04 -26.56
N THR A 415 13.78 0.19 -26.95
CA THR A 415 13.67 1.31 -26.01
C THR A 415 12.55 1.10 -24.99
N ALA A 416 11.45 0.45 -25.37
CA ALA A 416 10.40 0.03 -24.44
C ALA A 416 10.92 -0.98 -23.40
N THR A 417 11.74 -1.94 -23.81
CA THR A 417 12.39 -2.91 -22.91
C THR A 417 13.33 -2.21 -21.92
N ALA A 418 14.20 -1.33 -22.42
CA ALA A 418 15.13 -0.59 -21.58
C ALA A 418 14.38 0.33 -20.58
N ALA A 419 13.32 1.00 -21.03
CA ALA A 419 12.51 1.87 -20.20
C ALA A 419 11.77 1.09 -19.10
N ALA A 420 11.12 -0.02 -19.45
CA ALA A 420 10.45 -0.89 -18.50
C ALA A 420 11.42 -1.46 -17.46
N ALA A 421 12.60 -1.91 -17.89
CA ALA A 421 13.63 -2.41 -16.99
C ALA A 421 14.11 -1.32 -16.02
N THR A 422 14.30 -0.10 -16.54
CA THR A 422 14.72 1.05 -15.74
C THR A 422 13.66 1.38 -14.69
N VAL A 423 12.38 1.53 -15.06
CA VAL A 423 11.29 1.84 -14.11
C VAL A 423 11.14 0.76 -13.04
N ALA A 424 11.18 -0.52 -13.42
CA ALA A 424 10.85 -1.61 -12.50
C ALA A 424 12.03 -2.01 -11.60
N TYR A 425 13.25 -2.12 -12.14
CA TYR A 425 14.38 -2.76 -11.44
C TYR A 425 15.36 -1.76 -10.83
N SER A 426 15.56 -0.60 -11.46
CA SER A 426 16.58 0.33 -10.98
C SER A 426 16.31 0.94 -9.58
N PRO A 427 15.05 1.02 -9.05
CA PRO A 427 14.82 1.45 -7.66
C PRO A 427 15.48 0.58 -6.62
N VAL A 428 15.44 -0.72 -6.82
CA VAL A 428 16.05 -1.69 -5.92
C VAL A 428 17.56 -1.73 -6.12
N ALA A 429 18.02 -1.72 -7.37
CA ALA A 429 19.46 -1.72 -7.68
C ALA A 429 20.17 -0.49 -7.11
N MET A 430 19.60 0.71 -7.30
CA MET A 430 20.16 1.95 -6.78
C MET A 430 20.15 1.97 -5.24
N ALA A 431 19.07 1.51 -4.61
CA ALA A 431 18.99 1.43 -3.15
C ALA A 431 20.08 0.52 -2.58
N LEU A 432 20.36 -0.62 -3.21
CA LEU A 432 21.45 -1.53 -2.80
C LEU A 432 22.83 -0.90 -2.98
N VAL A 433 23.09 -0.25 -4.12
CA VAL A 433 24.36 0.43 -4.39
C VAL A 433 24.59 1.56 -3.38
N LEU A 434 23.61 2.44 -3.19
CA LEU A 434 23.72 3.55 -2.25
C LEU A 434 23.81 3.07 -0.80
N SER A 435 23.07 2.03 -0.42
CA SER A 435 23.22 1.41 0.91
C SER A 435 24.66 0.98 1.16
N LYS A 436 25.34 0.41 0.16
CA LYS A 436 26.76 0.05 0.26
C LYS A 436 27.70 1.26 0.33
N LEU A 437 27.42 2.31 -0.45
CA LEU A 437 28.26 3.53 -0.53
C LEU A 437 28.06 4.49 0.65
N SER A 438 26.90 4.46 1.30
CA SER A 438 26.58 5.32 2.45
C SER A 438 27.49 5.10 3.67
N GLY A 439 28.13 3.93 3.74
CA GLY A 439 28.89 3.51 4.92
C GLY A 439 28.02 2.98 6.07
N ASP A 440 26.70 2.73 5.85
CA ASP A 440 25.84 2.06 6.82
C ASP A 440 26.43 0.69 7.19
N ARG A 441 26.70 0.51 8.49
CA ARG A 441 27.27 -0.72 9.05
C ARG A 441 26.20 -1.77 9.36
N THR A 442 24.93 -1.37 9.36
CA THR A 442 23.80 -2.29 9.51
C THR A 442 23.75 -3.24 8.34
N SER A 443 23.40 -4.51 8.58
CA SER A 443 23.19 -5.48 7.50
C SER A 443 22.17 -4.95 6.51
N TRP A 444 22.46 -5.04 5.21
CA TRP A 444 21.50 -4.68 4.15
C TRP A 444 20.23 -5.54 4.18
N ARG A 445 20.27 -6.71 4.84
CA ARG A 445 19.14 -7.63 5.03
C ARG A 445 18.33 -7.35 6.29
N TRP A 446 18.76 -6.41 7.14
CA TRP A 446 18.05 -6.13 8.39
C TRP A 446 16.58 -5.76 8.11
N PRO A 447 15.62 -6.23 8.92
CA PRO A 447 15.78 -6.99 10.18
C PRO A 447 15.93 -8.52 10.02
N PHE A 448 16.13 -9.03 8.80
CA PHE A 448 16.21 -10.46 8.44
C PHE A 448 17.66 -10.97 8.30
N GLN A 449 18.60 -10.46 9.10
CA GLN A 449 20.04 -10.75 8.94
C GLN A 449 20.47 -12.18 9.32
N LYS A 450 19.71 -12.90 10.13
CA LYS A 450 19.93 -14.30 10.55
C LYS A 450 19.16 -15.28 9.66
N GLU A 451 18.16 -14.83 8.90
CA GLU A 451 17.52 -15.65 7.87
C GLU A 451 18.54 -16.04 6.79
N ASN A 452 18.53 -17.30 6.34
CA ASN A 452 19.42 -17.78 5.29
C ASN A 452 19.00 -17.24 3.92
N ILE A 453 19.99 -16.90 3.08
CA ILE A 453 19.76 -16.47 1.68
C ILE A 453 19.02 -17.56 0.91
N VAL A 454 19.43 -18.82 1.07
CA VAL A 454 18.66 -19.99 0.60
C VAL A 454 17.76 -20.43 1.75
N GLY A 455 16.52 -19.93 1.76
CA GLY A 455 15.57 -20.10 2.87
C GLY A 455 14.41 -19.11 2.79
N VAL A 456 13.84 -18.74 3.96
CA VAL A 456 12.72 -17.80 4.08
C VAL A 456 13.02 -16.47 3.39
N PHE A 457 14.19 -15.88 3.65
CA PHE A 457 14.60 -14.62 3.05
C PHE A 457 14.66 -14.70 1.52
N GLY A 458 15.31 -15.74 0.97
CA GLY A 458 15.37 -15.95 -0.48
C GLY A 458 14.01 -16.17 -1.12
N LEU A 459 13.12 -16.91 -0.47
CA LEU A 459 11.75 -17.10 -0.92
C LEU A 459 11.01 -15.76 -1.01
N PHE A 460 11.05 -14.93 0.05
CA PHE A 460 10.38 -13.63 0.03
C PHE A 460 11.03 -12.61 -0.89
N LEU A 461 12.33 -12.72 -1.16
CA LEU A 461 12.99 -11.96 -2.23
C LEU A 461 12.44 -12.33 -3.61
N LEU A 462 12.34 -13.63 -3.91
CA LEU A 462 11.80 -14.11 -5.19
C LEU A 462 10.32 -13.75 -5.35
N LEU A 463 9.54 -13.88 -4.28
CA LEU A 463 8.14 -13.46 -4.26
C LEU A 463 8.01 -11.95 -4.41
N GLY A 464 8.86 -11.15 -3.75
CA GLY A 464 8.90 -9.70 -3.91
C GLY A 464 9.21 -9.29 -5.35
N TRP A 465 10.18 -9.95 -5.99
CA TRP A 465 10.45 -9.75 -7.41
C TRP A 465 9.24 -10.12 -8.28
N ALA A 466 8.66 -11.30 -8.10
CA ALA A 466 7.57 -11.81 -8.92
C ALA A 466 6.25 -11.02 -8.74
N ALA A 467 5.97 -10.58 -7.51
CA ALA A 467 4.72 -9.90 -7.16
C ALA A 467 4.80 -8.38 -7.27
N CYS A 468 5.98 -7.77 -7.13
CA CYS A 468 6.14 -6.32 -7.14
C CYS A 468 6.84 -5.79 -8.38
N ILE A 469 8.01 -6.35 -8.73
CA ILE A 469 8.87 -5.80 -9.78
C ILE A 469 8.39 -6.25 -11.17
N LEU A 470 8.16 -7.55 -11.33
CA LEU A 470 7.81 -8.15 -12.62
C LEU A 470 6.49 -7.60 -13.22
N PRO A 471 5.42 -7.39 -12.44
CA PRO A 471 4.20 -6.80 -12.98
C PRO A 471 4.39 -5.35 -13.44
N VAL A 472 5.16 -4.55 -12.68
CA VAL A 472 5.51 -3.17 -13.08
C VAL A 472 6.29 -3.18 -14.40
N TYR A 473 7.24 -4.11 -14.55
CA TYR A 473 7.99 -4.30 -15.78
C TYR A 473 7.06 -4.63 -16.95
N HIS A 474 6.20 -5.65 -16.84
CA HIS A 474 5.31 -6.04 -17.94
C HIS A 474 4.28 -4.97 -18.30
N ALA A 475 3.66 -4.32 -17.32
CA ALA A 475 2.71 -3.25 -17.59
C ALA A 475 3.39 -2.08 -18.34
N THR A 476 4.59 -1.69 -17.91
CA THR A 476 5.38 -0.62 -18.56
C THR A 476 5.89 -1.04 -19.94
N LEU A 477 6.32 -2.29 -20.11
CA LEU A 477 6.79 -2.82 -21.37
C LEU A 477 5.67 -2.85 -22.40
N TRP A 478 4.54 -3.47 -22.05
CA TRP A 478 3.43 -3.68 -22.97
C TRP A 478 2.81 -2.36 -23.39
N VAL A 479 2.69 -1.38 -22.48
CA VAL A 479 2.17 -0.06 -22.85
C VAL A 479 3.13 0.68 -23.77
N GLY A 480 4.44 0.51 -23.61
CA GLY A 480 5.45 1.11 -24.47
C GLY A 480 5.65 0.42 -25.83
N GLN A 481 5.13 -0.80 -25.97
CA GLN A 481 5.07 -1.52 -27.24
C GLN A 481 3.84 -1.16 -28.08
N LEU A 482 2.87 -0.44 -27.51
CA LEU A 482 1.72 0.04 -28.25
C LEU A 482 2.18 1.07 -29.28
N ARG A 483 1.90 0.80 -30.56
CA ARG A 483 2.16 1.75 -31.64
C ARG A 483 1.31 3.01 -31.43
N ALA A 484 1.90 4.18 -31.70
CA ALA A 484 1.18 5.47 -31.70
C ALA A 484 0.10 5.49 -32.78
#